data_AF-A0A920C8J4-F1
#
_entry.id   AF-A0A920C8J4-F1
#
_cell.length_a   1.000
_cell.length_b   1.000
_cell.length_c   1.000
_cell.angle_alpha   90.00
_cell.angle_beta   90.00
_cell.angle_gamma   90.00
#
_symmetry.space_group_name_H-M   'P 1'
#
loop_
_entity.id
_entity.type
_entity.pdbx_description
1 polymer ?
#
loop_
_entity_poly.entity_id
_entity_poly.type
_entity_poly.pdbx_seq_one_letter_code
_entity_poly.pdbx_strand_id
1 'polypeptide(L)'
;MDYQFKKIVDMKKDEVKEQVYTNINFLIRHYRWSKNKDFFESISEKTGIPCRTISSWYYKEKLPELHHAEITLLTSSLKVHFSDFVSTNITEDNILPQSPDVFIPSNVAKQNILKLLIEHDIQNPDKFESFFESNYSSNYFYVLQRKRNHQRNLSWTFIVTAAYYFNISVGDLFKNEGD
;
A
#
# COMPACT_ATOMS: atom_id res chain seq x y z
N MET A 1 -12.31 -19.13 6.57
CA MET A 1 -12.45 -17.66 6.63
C MET A 1 -13.92 -17.34 6.88
N ASP A 2 -14.24 -16.78 8.04
CA ASP A 2 -15.61 -16.40 8.42
C ASP A 2 -16.24 -15.52 7.31
N TYR A 3 -17.51 -15.76 6.99
CA TYR A 3 -18.26 -14.99 6.00
C TYR A 3 -18.29 -13.50 6.35
N GLN A 4 -18.39 -13.16 7.65
CA GLN A 4 -18.33 -11.78 8.12
C GLN A 4 -16.94 -11.17 7.90
N PHE A 5 -15.89 -11.92 8.21
CA PHE A 5 -14.51 -11.51 8.00
C PHE A 5 -14.21 -11.24 6.53
N LYS A 6 -14.61 -12.14 5.63
CA LYS A 6 -14.42 -11.97 4.20
C LYS A 6 -15.12 -10.69 3.70
N LYS A 7 -16.34 -10.44 4.14
CA LYS A 7 -17.10 -9.23 3.77
C LYS A 7 -16.38 -7.96 4.22
N ILE A 8 -15.82 -7.93 5.42
CA ILE A 8 -15.11 -6.75 5.92
C ILE A 8 -13.80 -6.52 5.18
N VAL A 9 -13.02 -7.59 4.94
CA VAL A 9 -11.80 -7.50 4.13
C VAL A 9 -12.12 -7.01 2.71
N ASP A 10 -13.19 -7.49 2.10
CA ASP A 10 -13.61 -7.04 0.77
C ASP A 10 -14.05 -5.57 0.79
N MET A 11 -14.81 -5.12 1.80
CA MET A 11 -15.14 -3.69 1.98
C MET A 11 -13.88 -2.82 2.11
N LYS A 12 -12.88 -3.25 2.90
CA LYS A 12 -11.63 -2.51 3.07
C LYS A 12 -10.77 -2.49 1.81
N LYS A 13 -10.80 -3.54 0.99
CA LYS A 13 -10.17 -3.51 -0.34
C LYS A 13 -10.83 -2.49 -1.26
N ASP A 14 -12.15 -2.39 -1.23
CA ASP A 14 -12.89 -1.42 -2.03
C ASP A 14 -12.58 0.02 -1.60
N GLU A 15 -12.44 0.29 -0.29
CA GLU A 15 -11.94 1.57 0.21
C GLU A 15 -10.57 1.94 -0.40
N VAL A 16 -9.61 0.99 -0.40
CA VAL A 16 -8.27 1.23 -0.98
C VAL A 16 -8.33 1.43 -2.49
N LYS A 17 -9.16 0.67 -3.20
CA LYS A 17 -9.38 0.85 -4.66
C LYS A 17 -9.95 2.23 -4.98
N GLU A 18 -10.90 2.70 -4.16
CA GLU A 18 -11.47 4.04 -4.31
C GLU A 18 -10.41 5.12 -4.10
N GLN A 19 -9.53 4.93 -3.11
CA GLN A 19 -8.45 5.85 -2.83
C GLN A 19 -7.45 5.95 -3.99
N VAL A 20 -6.99 4.80 -4.50
CA VAL A 20 -6.08 4.74 -5.65
C VAL A 20 -6.71 5.38 -6.88
N TYR A 21 -7.99 5.11 -7.16
CA TYR A 21 -8.72 5.75 -8.25
C TYR A 21 -8.75 7.28 -8.09
N THR A 22 -9.15 7.77 -6.92
CA THR A 22 -9.26 9.20 -6.62
C THR A 22 -7.93 9.90 -6.82
N ASN A 23 -6.85 9.29 -6.34
CA ASN A 23 -5.50 9.81 -6.45
C ASN A 23 -4.97 9.82 -7.89
N ILE A 24 -5.18 8.74 -8.66
CA ILE A 24 -4.81 8.74 -10.09
C ILE A 24 -5.60 9.83 -10.83
N ASN A 25 -6.90 9.96 -10.57
CA ASN A 25 -7.75 10.97 -11.20
C ASN A 25 -7.32 12.40 -10.86
N PHE A 26 -6.91 12.66 -9.61
CA PHE A 26 -6.29 13.92 -9.22
C PHE A 26 -5.00 14.18 -10.01
N LEU A 27 -4.08 13.21 -10.05
CA LEU A 27 -2.79 13.34 -10.74
C LEU A 27 -2.95 13.59 -12.25
N ILE A 28 -3.91 12.93 -12.92
CA ILE A 28 -4.25 13.19 -14.33
C ILE A 28 -4.60 14.68 -14.52
N ARG A 29 -5.45 15.22 -13.65
CA ARG A 29 -5.91 16.62 -13.73
C ARG A 29 -4.81 17.60 -13.38
N HIS A 30 -4.07 17.33 -12.31
CA HIS A 30 -2.99 18.17 -11.82
C HIS A 30 -1.87 18.32 -12.86
N TYR A 31 -1.44 17.22 -13.49
CA TYR A 31 -0.46 17.23 -14.58
C TYR A 31 -1.03 17.57 -15.96
N ARG A 32 -2.31 17.96 -16.02
CA ARG A 32 -3.01 18.43 -17.23
C ARG A 32 -2.98 17.44 -18.38
N TRP A 33 -3.05 16.15 -18.08
CA TRP A 33 -3.18 15.13 -19.11
C TRP A 33 -4.60 15.12 -19.68
N SER A 34 -4.69 15.27 -21.00
CA SER A 34 -5.96 15.39 -21.72
C SER A 34 -6.66 14.05 -21.93
N LYS A 35 -5.89 12.96 -21.96
CA LYS A 35 -6.39 11.59 -22.08
C LYS A 35 -5.76 10.70 -21.02
N ASN A 36 -6.59 9.89 -20.36
CA ASN A 36 -6.12 8.88 -19.40
C ASN A 36 -5.13 7.91 -20.04
N LYS A 37 -5.29 7.60 -21.34
CA LYS A 37 -4.36 6.73 -22.06
C LYS A 37 -2.93 7.29 -22.07
N ASP A 38 -2.78 8.59 -22.29
CA ASP A 38 -1.48 9.27 -22.30
C ASP A 38 -0.85 9.25 -20.90
N PHE A 39 -1.68 9.35 -19.83
CA PHE A 39 -1.23 9.08 -18.45
C PHE A 39 -0.63 7.68 -18.36
N PHE A 40 -1.40 6.66 -18.75
CA PHE A 40 -1.01 5.26 -18.50
C PHE A 40 0.24 4.88 -19.30
N GLU A 41 0.36 5.36 -20.54
CA GLU A 41 1.52 5.13 -21.39
C GLU A 41 2.77 5.81 -20.82
N SER A 42 2.67 7.08 -20.40
CA SER A 42 3.82 7.80 -19.83
C SER A 42 4.32 7.16 -18.53
N ILE A 43 3.42 6.75 -17.64
CA ILE A 43 3.81 6.07 -16.40
C ILE A 43 4.35 4.68 -16.71
N SER A 44 3.77 3.96 -17.68
CA SER A 44 4.26 2.64 -18.08
C SER A 44 5.70 2.71 -18.59
N GLU A 45 6.01 3.68 -19.45
CA GLU A 45 7.35 3.90 -19.99
C GLU A 45 8.38 4.21 -18.90
N LYS A 46 8.03 5.09 -17.95
CA LYS A 46 8.95 5.52 -16.89
C LYS A 46 9.20 4.46 -15.81
N THR A 47 8.23 3.58 -15.59
CA THR A 47 8.26 2.64 -14.46
C THR A 47 8.51 1.20 -14.87
N GLY A 48 8.31 0.86 -16.14
CA GLY A 48 8.28 -0.51 -16.63
C GLY A 48 7.01 -1.29 -16.26
N ILE A 49 6.09 -0.69 -15.49
CA ILE A 49 4.81 -1.33 -15.14
C ILE A 49 3.95 -1.37 -16.41
N PRO A 50 3.36 -2.51 -16.79
CA PRO A 50 2.53 -2.58 -17.98
C PRO A 50 1.35 -1.60 -17.95
N CYS A 51 1.09 -0.89 -19.05
CA CYS A 51 -0.03 0.04 -19.18
C CYS A 51 -1.37 -0.57 -18.75
N ARG A 52 -1.62 -1.85 -19.10
CA ARG A 52 -2.81 -2.60 -18.69
C ARG A 52 -2.92 -2.76 -17.16
N THR A 53 -1.79 -2.90 -16.47
CA THR A 53 -1.76 -3.00 -15.01
C THR A 53 -2.14 -1.66 -14.38
N ILE A 54 -1.56 -0.56 -14.87
CA ILE A 54 -1.88 0.79 -14.37
C ILE A 54 -3.35 1.14 -14.63
N SER A 55 -3.87 0.82 -15.82
CA SER A 55 -5.29 1.03 -16.13
C SER A 55 -6.21 0.19 -15.23
N SER A 56 -5.81 -1.03 -14.87
CA SER A 56 -6.60 -1.91 -13.98
C SER A 56 -6.75 -1.32 -12.58
N TRP A 57 -5.79 -0.51 -12.11
CA TRP A 57 -5.91 0.20 -10.85
C TRP A 57 -6.89 1.36 -10.95
N TYR A 58 -6.79 2.16 -12.02
CA TYR A 58 -7.71 3.27 -12.28
C TYR A 58 -9.17 2.78 -12.40
N TYR A 59 -9.40 1.67 -13.09
CA TYR A 59 -10.74 1.09 -13.23
C TYR A 59 -11.16 0.20 -12.05
N LYS A 60 -10.43 0.24 -10.93
CA LYS A 60 -10.75 -0.46 -9.66
C LYS A 60 -10.82 -2.00 -9.80
N GLU A 61 -10.18 -2.55 -10.83
CA GLU A 61 -10.16 -4.00 -11.07
C GLU A 61 -9.21 -4.69 -10.09
N LYS A 62 -7.99 -4.17 -9.95
CA LYS A 62 -6.90 -4.76 -9.14
C LYS A 62 -6.27 -3.73 -8.21
N LEU A 63 -5.71 -4.21 -7.11
CA LEU A 63 -4.84 -3.41 -6.24
C LEU A 63 -3.40 -3.36 -6.80
N PRO A 64 -2.60 -2.32 -6.50
CA PRO A 64 -1.22 -2.22 -6.96
C PRO A 64 -0.28 -3.27 -6.35
N GLU A 65 -0.04 -4.39 -7.02
CA GLU A 65 0.98 -5.36 -6.59
C GLU A 65 2.34 -4.96 -7.16
N LEU A 66 3.09 -4.15 -6.40
CA LEU A 66 4.36 -3.58 -6.86
C LEU A 66 5.57 -4.07 -6.07
N HIS A 67 6.63 -4.37 -6.80
CA HIS A 67 7.96 -4.59 -6.25
C HIS A 67 8.61 -3.27 -5.83
N HIS A 68 9.64 -3.35 -4.99
CA HIS A 68 10.31 -2.18 -4.46
C HIS A 68 10.81 -1.22 -5.56
N ALA A 69 11.45 -1.74 -6.62
CA ALA A 69 11.93 -0.92 -7.73
C ALA A 69 10.79 -0.18 -8.45
N GLU A 70 9.64 -0.83 -8.64
CA GLU A 70 8.47 -0.24 -9.31
C GLU A 70 7.84 0.86 -8.44
N ILE A 71 7.76 0.67 -7.13
CA ILE A 71 7.29 1.71 -6.18
C ILE A 71 8.18 2.95 -6.27
N THR A 72 9.50 2.76 -6.26
CA THR A 72 10.49 3.85 -6.36
C THR A 72 10.30 4.64 -7.66
N LEU A 73 10.21 3.95 -8.79
CA LEU A 73 10.01 4.60 -10.09
C LEU A 73 8.65 5.28 -10.19
N LEU A 74 7.60 4.65 -9.67
CA LEU A 74 6.23 5.18 -9.70
C LEU A 74 6.11 6.46 -8.87
N THR A 75 6.57 6.44 -7.62
CA THR A 75 6.56 7.62 -6.73
C THR A 75 7.39 8.77 -7.27
N SER A 76 8.56 8.47 -7.84
CA SER A 76 9.40 9.47 -8.51
C SER A 76 8.70 10.07 -9.74
N SER A 77 8.03 9.24 -10.53
CA SER A 77 7.31 9.67 -11.74
C SER A 77 6.08 10.52 -11.42
N LEU A 78 5.35 10.16 -10.37
CA LEU A 78 4.13 10.84 -9.93
C LEU A 78 4.41 12.01 -8.97
N LYS A 79 5.63 12.11 -8.43
CA LYS A 79 6.06 13.06 -7.40
C LYS A 79 5.16 13.05 -6.17
N VAL A 80 4.87 11.86 -5.66
CA VAL A 80 4.06 11.68 -4.44
C VAL A 80 4.64 10.54 -3.62
N HIS A 81 4.42 10.55 -2.32
CA HIS A 81 4.76 9.37 -1.51
C HIS A 81 3.84 8.21 -1.87
N PHE A 82 4.37 6.98 -1.78
CA PHE A 82 3.54 5.80 -2.07
C PHE A 82 2.44 5.60 -1.02
N SER A 83 2.66 6.03 0.23
CA SER A 83 1.64 6.09 1.28
C SER A 83 0.47 6.96 0.84
N ASP A 84 0.76 8.15 0.30
CA ASP A 84 -0.29 9.05 -0.15
C ASP A 84 -1.02 8.48 -1.35
N PHE A 85 -0.27 7.91 -2.30
CA PHE A 85 -0.85 7.25 -3.47
C PHE A 85 -1.92 6.20 -3.14
N VAL A 86 -1.74 5.46 -2.04
CA VAL A 86 -2.59 4.30 -1.72
C VAL A 86 -3.54 4.51 -0.55
N SER A 87 -3.36 5.55 0.26
CA SER A 87 -4.02 5.61 1.56
C SER A 87 -4.46 6.98 2.06
N THR A 88 -4.05 8.07 1.41
CA THR A 88 -4.54 9.41 1.73
C THR A 88 -4.95 10.13 0.46
N ASN A 89 -5.81 11.15 0.58
CA ASN A 89 -6.14 11.99 -0.56
C ASN A 89 -4.94 12.87 -0.90
N ILE A 90 -4.40 12.69 -2.11
CA ILE A 90 -3.34 13.57 -2.62
C ILE A 90 -3.95 14.93 -2.94
N THR A 91 -3.37 15.98 -2.37
CA THR A 91 -3.66 17.38 -2.69
C THR A 91 -2.42 18.06 -3.29
N GLU A 92 -2.54 19.32 -3.71
CA GLU A 92 -1.40 20.07 -4.26
C GLU A 92 -0.25 20.20 -3.25
N ASP A 93 -0.57 20.27 -1.96
CA ASP A 93 0.40 20.36 -0.86
C ASP A 93 1.21 19.06 -0.68
N ASN A 94 0.72 17.92 -1.19
CA ASN A 94 1.38 16.62 -1.12
C ASN A 94 2.28 16.34 -2.33
N ILE A 95 2.34 17.24 -3.32
CA ILE A 95 3.19 17.07 -4.50
C ILE A 95 4.65 17.39 -4.15
N LEU A 96 5.50 16.40 -4.35
CA LEU A 96 6.91 16.47 -4.03
C LEU A 96 7.69 17.30 -5.07
N PRO A 97 8.81 17.94 -4.66
CA PRO A 97 9.74 18.56 -5.59
C PRO A 97 10.37 17.53 -6.55
N GLN A 98 11.07 18.00 -7.59
CA GLN A 98 11.51 17.18 -8.75
C GLN A 98 12.29 15.89 -8.44
N SER A 99 12.85 15.72 -7.24
CA SER A 99 13.57 14.50 -6.84
C SER A 99 13.38 14.26 -5.34
N PRO A 100 12.28 13.60 -4.93
CA PRO A 100 12.10 13.27 -3.53
C PRO A 100 13.06 12.16 -3.10
N ASP A 101 13.55 12.25 -1.86
CA ASP A 101 14.19 11.12 -1.21
C ASP A 101 13.18 9.97 -1.12
N VAL A 102 13.51 8.86 -1.78
CA VAL A 102 12.59 7.73 -1.95
C VAL A 102 12.46 6.99 -0.63
N PHE A 103 11.40 7.34 0.09
CA PHE A 103 10.93 6.61 1.24
C PHE A 103 10.18 5.34 0.82
N ILE A 104 10.38 4.23 1.53
CA ILE A 104 9.79 2.92 1.21
C ILE A 104 8.69 2.58 2.22
N PRO A 105 7.40 2.76 1.89
CA PRO A 105 6.33 2.60 2.88
C PRO A 105 6.10 1.16 3.31
N SER A 106 6.57 0.16 2.55
CA SER A 106 6.54 -1.23 3.04
C SER A 106 7.38 -1.43 4.30
N ASN A 107 8.42 -0.61 4.52
CA ASN A 107 9.20 -0.66 5.76
C ASN A 107 8.40 -0.03 6.91
N VAL A 108 7.66 1.05 6.65
CA VAL A 108 6.78 1.68 7.66
C VAL A 108 5.65 0.76 8.05
N ALA A 109 4.89 0.25 7.09
CA ALA A 109 3.80 -0.68 7.35
C ALA A 109 4.28 -1.90 8.14
N LYS A 110 5.45 -2.44 7.78
CA LYS A 110 6.07 -3.53 8.52
C LYS A 110 6.45 -3.15 9.95
N GLN A 111 7.04 -1.97 10.16
CA GLN A 111 7.40 -1.48 11.50
C GLN A 111 6.16 -1.19 12.35
N ASN A 112 5.14 -0.56 11.79
CA ASN A 112 3.89 -0.22 12.46
C ASN A 112 3.11 -1.49 12.82
N ILE A 113 2.99 -2.46 11.90
CA ILE A 113 2.38 -3.77 12.19
C ILE A 113 3.15 -4.49 13.30
N LEU A 114 4.49 -4.48 13.27
CA LEU A 114 5.30 -5.08 14.34
C LEU A 114 5.06 -4.40 15.70
N LYS A 115 4.96 -3.07 15.71
CA LYS A 115 4.67 -2.30 16.93
C LYS A 115 3.30 -2.69 17.50
N LEU A 116 2.26 -2.69 16.66
CA LEU A 116 0.90 -3.10 17.04
C LEU A 116 0.87 -4.54 17.56
N LEU A 117 1.60 -5.47 16.93
CA LEU A 117 1.72 -6.85 17.43
C LEU A 117 2.29 -6.90 18.86
N ILE A 118 3.29 -6.08 19.17
CA ILE A 118 3.88 -6.00 20.51
C ILE A 118 2.90 -5.40 21.50
N GLU A 119 2.19 -4.33 21.13
CA GLU A 119 1.17 -3.66 21.97
C GLU A 119 -0.01 -4.58 22.32
N HIS A 120 -0.33 -5.53 21.45
CA HIS A 120 -1.35 -6.56 21.66
C HIS A 120 -0.81 -7.88 22.29
N ASP A 121 0.43 -7.89 22.82
CA ASP A 121 1.08 -9.06 23.42
C ASP A 121 1.29 -10.28 22.47
N ILE A 122 1.37 -10.03 21.17
CA ILE A 122 1.58 -11.02 20.09
C ILE A 122 3.06 -11.07 19.72
N GLN A 123 3.86 -11.72 20.57
CA GLN A 123 5.33 -11.68 20.46
C GLN A 123 5.97 -12.95 19.87
N ASN A 124 5.18 -13.97 19.52
CA ASN A 124 5.70 -15.22 18.97
C ASN A 124 4.84 -15.76 17.80
N PRO A 125 5.37 -16.70 17.00
CA PRO A 125 4.69 -17.17 15.81
C PRO A 125 3.36 -17.88 16.07
N ASP A 126 3.23 -18.64 17.17
CA ASP A 126 2.00 -19.37 17.49
C ASP A 126 0.86 -18.41 17.87
N LYS A 127 1.18 -17.38 18.67
CA LYS A 127 0.25 -16.29 19.00
C LYS A 127 -0.12 -15.49 17.75
N PHE A 128 0.83 -15.23 16.86
CA PHE A 128 0.57 -14.55 15.60
C PHE A 128 -0.38 -15.35 14.73
N GLU A 129 -0.11 -16.64 14.54
CA GLU A 129 -0.95 -17.51 13.75
C GLU A 129 -2.36 -17.62 14.35
N SER A 130 -2.46 -17.73 15.68
CA SER A 130 -3.75 -17.72 16.38
C SER A 130 -4.49 -16.39 16.26
N PHE A 131 -3.80 -15.26 16.37
CA PHE A 131 -4.41 -13.93 16.27
C PHE A 131 -5.00 -13.69 14.88
N PHE A 132 -4.29 -14.12 13.83
CA PHE A 132 -4.78 -14.05 12.45
C PHE A 132 -5.68 -15.23 12.08
N GLU A 133 -6.20 -16.00 13.03
CA GLU A 133 -7.09 -17.15 12.82
C GLU A 133 -6.55 -18.13 11.75
N SER A 134 -5.25 -18.41 11.80
CA SER A 134 -4.51 -19.25 10.85
C SER A 134 -4.53 -18.77 9.38
N ASN A 135 -4.99 -17.55 9.10
CA ASN A 135 -4.92 -16.96 7.75
C ASN A 135 -3.47 -16.65 7.32
N TYR A 136 -2.56 -16.49 8.30
CA TYR A 136 -1.12 -16.31 8.07
C TYR A 136 -0.32 -17.23 8.98
N SER A 137 0.64 -17.94 8.39
CA SER A 137 1.52 -18.85 9.12
C SER A 137 2.61 -18.13 9.90
N SER A 138 3.23 -18.85 10.84
CA SER A 138 4.48 -18.48 11.50
C SER A 138 5.58 -17.92 10.57
N ASN A 139 5.63 -18.34 9.29
CA ASN A 139 6.58 -17.79 8.32
C ASN A 139 6.35 -16.30 8.01
N TYR A 140 5.09 -15.84 8.00
CA TYR A 140 4.77 -14.41 7.81
C TYR A 140 5.26 -13.57 8.99
N PHE A 141 5.16 -14.09 10.22
CA PHE A 141 5.72 -13.46 11.41
C PHE A 141 7.24 -13.22 11.27
N TYR A 142 7.99 -14.22 10.79
CA TYR A 142 9.43 -14.04 10.54
C TYR A 142 9.72 -13.06 9.40
N VAL A 143 8.85 -12.94 8.39
CA VAL A 143 8.99 -11.91 7.35
C VAL A 143 8.89 -10.52 7.96
N LEU A 144 7.97 -10.31 8.90
CA LEU A 144 7.83 -9.05 9.65
C LEU A 144 9.07 -8.75 10.49
N GLN A 145 9.69 -9.73 11.13
CA GLN A 145 10.87 -9.49 11.97
C GLN A 145 12.20 -9.31 11.20
N ARG A 146 12.28 -9.68 9.92
CA ARG A 146 13.53 -9.54 9.13
C ARG A 146 13.96 -8.07 9.01
N LYS A 147 15.27 -7.81 9.14
CA LYS A 147 15.88 -6.46 9.03
C LYS A 147 15.52 -5.74 7.70
N ARG A 148 15.57 -4.40 7.73
CA ARG A 148 15.13 -3.40 6.72
C ARG A 148 15.49 -3.63 5.23
N ASN A 149 16.37 -4.58 4.92
CA ASN A 149 16.97 -4.73 3.58
C ASN A 149 16.42 -5.92 2.77
N HIS A 150 15.50 -6.73 3.30
CA HIS A 150 14.90 -7.81 2.52
C HIS A 150 13.69 -7.33 1.70
N GLN A 151 13.80 -7.50 0.38
CA GLN A 151 12.90 -7.04 -0.68
C GLN A 151 11.46 -7.62 -0.68
N ARG A 152 11.06 -8.39 0.33
CA ARG A 152 9.70 -8.95 0.38
C ARG A 152 8.74 -7.91 0.96
N ASN A 153 8.05 -7.23 0.05
CA ASN A 153 6.91 -6.38 0.38
C ASN A 153 5.80 -7.22 1.02
N LEU A 154 5.10 -6.63 2.00
CA LEU A 154 3.88 -7.23 2.51
C LEU A 154 2.81 -7.21 1.41
N SER A 155 2.07 -8.30 1.27
CA SER A 155 0.96 -8.33 0.31
C SER A 155 -0.14 -7.38 0.79
N TRP A 156 -0.89 -6.79 -0.16
CA TRP A 156 -2.03 -5.95 0.18
C TRP A 156 -3.08 -6.66 1.01
N THR A 157 -3.33 -7.93 0.69
CA THR A 157 -4.22 -8.77 1.49
C THR A 157 -3.75 -8.84 2.93
N PHE A 158 -2.45 -8.98 3.17
CA PHE A 158 -1.90 -8.96 4.52
C PHE A 158 -2.07 -7.60 5.20
N ILE A 159 -1.74 -6.50 4.53
CA ILE A 159 -1.87 -5.14 5.07
C ILE A 159 -3.32 -4.82 5.44
N VAL A 160 -4.27 -5.11 4.55
CA VAL A 160 -5.71 -4.90 4.80
C VAL A 160 -6.19 -5.78 5.96
N THR A 161 -5.75 -7.03 5.98
CA THR A 161 -6.12 -7.96 7.06
C THR A 161 -5.57 -7.48 8.39
N ALA A 162 -4.29 -7.10 8.46
CA ALA A 162 -3.67 -6.54 9.65
C ALA A 162 -4.40 -5.29 10.15
N ALA A 163 -4.68 -4.32 9.26
CA ALA A 163 -5.42 -3.11 9.62
C ALA A 163 -6.79 -3.44 10.25
N TYR A 164 -7.50 -4.44 9.70
CA TYR A 164 -8.75 -4.91 10.27
C TYR A 164 -8.60 -5.51 11.68
N TYR A 165 -7.65 -6.43 11.87
CA TYR A 165 -7.43 -7.06 13.18
C TYR A 165 -7.01 -6.05 14.26
N PHE A 166 -6.33 -4.97 13.87
CA PHE A 166 -5.97 -3.87 14.78
C PHE A 166 -7.04 -2.77 14.86
N ASN A 167 -8.14 -2.88 14.12
CA ASN A 167 -9.23 -1.90 14.05
C ASN A 167 -8.74 -0.46 13.74
N ILE A 168 -7.86 -0.33 12.75
CA ILE A 168 -7.32 0.95 12.27
C ILE A 168 -7.55 1.10 10.77
N SER A 169 -7.35 2.30 10.23
CA SER A 169 -7.36 2.48 8.78
C SER A 169 -6.10 1.89 8.14
N VAL A 170 -6.19 1.47 6.88
CA VAL A 170 -5.01 1.02 6.12
C VAL A 170 -3.98 2.15 6.00
N GLY A 171 -4.41 3.42 5.96
CA GLY A 171 -3.50 4.57 5.91
C GLY A 171 -2.71 4.80 7.19
N ASP A 172 -3.27 4.47 8.36
CA ASP A 172 -2.55 4.60 9.63
C ASP A 172 -1.33 3.68 9.69
N LEU A 173 -1.35 2.55 8.96
CA LEU A 173 -0.19 1.67 8.85
C LEU A 173 0.99 2.32 8.11
N PHE A 174 0.77 3.36 7.32
CA PHE A 174 1.82 4.01 6.53
C PHE A 174 2.30 5.36 7.09
N LYS A 175 1.76 5.82 8.22
CA LYS A 175 2.20 7.06 8.88
C LYS A 175 3.52 6.86 9.63
N ASN A 176 4.40 7.85 9.58
CA ASN A 176 5.57 7.91 10.45
C ASN A 176 5.18 8.43 11.83
N GLU A 177 5.83 7.94 12.88
CA GLU A 177 5.70 8.57 14.20
C GLU A 177 6.44 9.92 14.17
N GLY A 178 5.68 11.00 14.01
CA GLY A 178 6.22 12.37 13.96
C GLY A 178 5.45 13.38 13.12
N ASP A 179 4.47 12.95 12.31
CA ASP A 179 3.59 13.82 11.52
C ASP A 179 2.19 14.00 12.16
#